data_AF-A0A2H1V3L1-F1
#
_entry.id   AF-A0A2H1V3L1-F1
#
_cell.length_a   1.000
_cell.length_b   1.000
_cell.length_c   1.000
_cell.angle_alpha   90.00
_cell.angle_beta   90.00
_cell.angle_gamma   90.00
#
_symmetry.space_group_name_H-M   'P 1'
#
loop_
_entity.id
_entity.type
_entity.pdbx_description
1 polymer ?
#
loop_
_entity_poly.entity_id
_entity_poly.type
_entity_poly.pdbx_seq_one_letter_code
_entity_poly.pdbx_strand_id
1 'polypeptide(L)'
;KKEAAIANLTLLGRQNDIEEVVTKASQKPRSKRDQMAEMFTVKSNRRALFIVLTLSVLQQMSGVIPLTAFVTIIFAMTGSNLEAHVSTIIVGLTQIFAASIAPLLVDRIGRKILLLVSTAACSLSMASLGTYFYLYNNGYAIAEDLQWLSLVSLMLFFVFYFSGFGIIPNTFIGEMFTDTCRGFCSTFSATVGWIIGFGVTTSFGYILLAWGPSTTFYIFTATCTIAFLFSATFVPETKGKSLLQIQEFLGK
;
A
#
# COMPACT_ATOMS: atom_id res chain seq x y z
N LYS A 1 36.92 -2.46 2.78
CA LYS A 1 35.51 -2.16 2.35
C LYS A 1 35.45 -1.33 1.07
N LYS A 2 36.20 -0.23 0.95
CA LYS A 2 36.22 0.65 -0.24
C LYS A 2 36.75 -0.07 -1.50
N GLU A 3 37.87 -0.76 -1.38
CA GLU A 3 38.47 -1.53 -2.50
C GLU A 3 37.57 -2.68 -2.99
N ALA A 4 36.89 -3.39 -2.08
CA ALA A 4 35.93 -4.43 -2.43
C ALA A 4 34.70 -3.88 -3.18
N ALA A 5 34.24 -2.66 -2.83
CA ALA A 5 33.15 -2.00 -3.54
C ALA A 5 33.57 -1.55 -4.95
N ILE A 6 34.79 -1.05 -5.09
CA ILE A 6 35.38 -0.67 -6.39
C ILE A 6 35.54 -1.92 -7.28
N ALA A 7 36.04 -3.03 -6.72
CA ALA A 7 36.17 -4.29 -7.44
C ALA A 7 34.81 -4.80 -7.94
N ASN A 8 33.77 -4.79 -7.10
CA ASN A 8 32.42 -5.20 -7.49
C ASN A 8 31.79 -4.28 -8.56
N LEU A 9 31.97 -2.96 -8.48
CA LEU A 9 31.48 -2.02 -9.49
C LEU A 9 32.19 -2.19 -10.84
N THR A 10 33.49 -2.53 -10.80
CA THR A 10 34.28 -2.84 -11.99
C THR A 10 33.81 -4.15 -12.63
N LEU A 11 33.51 -5.16 -11.82
CA LEU A 11 33.00 -6.48 -12.25
C LEU A 11 31.59 -6.35 -12.88
N LEU A 12 30.77 -5.43 -12.38
CA LEU A 12 29.43 -5.11 -12.90
C LEU A 12 29.45 -4.19 -14.15
N GLY A 13 30.63 -3.83 -14.67
CA GLY A 13 30.76 -2.94 -15.84
C GLY A 13 30.35 -1.48 -15.59
N ARG A 14 30.22 -1.06 -14.33
CA ARG A 14 29.78 0.29 -13.92
C ARG A 14 30.97 1.19 -13.55
N GLN A 15 32.01 1.20 -14.38
CA GLN A 15 33.24 1.94 -14.09
C GLN A 15 33.03 3.46 -13.97
N ASN A 16 32.07 4.01 -14.73
CA ASN A 16 31.74 5.44 -14.71
C ASN A 16 31.14 5.90 -13.37
N ASP A 17 30.55 4.99 -12.59
CA ASP A 17 29.89 5.32 -11.32
C ASP A 17 30.86 5.26 -10.12
N ILE A 18 32.09 4.78 -10.33
CA ILE A 18 33.06 4.52 -9.25
C ILE A 18 33.43 5.83 -8.54
N GLU A 19 33.73 6.89 -9.27
CA GLU A 19 34.07 8.19 -8.68
C GLU A 19 32.90 8.78 -7.89
N GLU A 20 31.67 8.69 -8.41
CA GLU A 20 30.48 9.21 -7.73
C GLU A 20 30.19 8.45 -6.43
N VAL A 21 30.23 7.11 -6.47
CA VAL A 21 29.99 6.25 -5.31
C VAL A 21 31.08 6.41 -4.26
N VAL A 22 32.35 6.49 -4.68
CA VAL A 22 33.48 6.74 -3.79
C VAL A 22 33.36 8.12 -3.13
N THR A 23 32.92 9.13 -3.86
CA THR A 23 32.74 10.49 -3.34
C THR A 23 31.58 10.53 -2.33
N LYS A 24 30.42 9.95 -2.65
CA LYS A 24 29.28 9.83 -1.72
C LYS A 24 29.63 9.01 -0.47
N ALA A 25 30.37 7.91 -0.61
CA ALA A 25 30.80 7.09 0.52
C ALA A 25 31.87 7.76 1.40
N SER A 26 32.57 8.76 0.87
CA SER A 26 33.59 9.54 1.60
C SER A 26 32.99 10.76 2.31
N GLN A 27 31.75 11.15 1.99
CA GLN A 27 31.02 12.17 2.74
C GLN A 27 30.60 11.62 4.11
N LYS A 28 30.83 12.38 5.19
CA LYS A 28 30.34 12.00 6.52
C LYS A 28 28.80 11.88 6.46
N PRO A 29 28.21 10.80 6.99
CA PRO A 29 26.76 10.73 7.12
C PRO A 29 26.26 11.93 7.92
N ARG A 30 25.32 12.70 7.35
CA ARG A 30 24.72 13.86 8.01
C ARG A 30 24.14 13.45 9.36
N SER A 31 24.19 14.34 10.35
CA SER A 31 23.60 14.09 11.66
C SER A 31 22.11 13.76 11.52
N LYS A 32 21.59 12.88 12.38
CA LYS A 32 20.15 12.56 12.41
C LYS A 32 19.29 13.82 12.58
N ARG A 33 19.79 14.82 13.31
CA ARG A 33 19.12 16.12 13.48
C ARG A 33 19.01 16.89 12.16
N ASP A 34 20.06 16.86 11.35
CA ASP A 34 20.08 17.54 10.06
C ASP A 34 19.15 16.85 9.07
N GLN A 35 19.08 15.52 9.10
CA GLN A 35 18.12 14.74 8.29
C GLN A 35 16.67 15.04 8.70
N MET A 36 16.38 15.11 10.00
CA MET A 36 15.06 15.52 10.51
C MET A 36 14.71 16.95 10.09
N ALA A 37 15.65 17.89 10.20
CA ALA A 37 15.45 19.27 9.79
C ALA A 37 15.17 19.36 8.28
N GLU A 38 15.93 18.64 7.46
CA GLU A 38 15.80 18.58 6.00
C GLU A 38 14.43 18.03 5.57
N MET A 39 13.86 17.10 6.32
CA MET A 39 12.53 16.55 6.08
C MET A 39 11.43 17.62 6.08
N PHE A 40 11.50 18.57 7.02
CA PHE A 40 10.48 19.62 7.18
C PHE A 40 10.82 20.92 6.44
N THR A 41 12.10 21.23 6.27
CA THR A 41 12.58 22.46 5.64
C THR A 41 12.55 22.39 4.11
N VAL A 42 12.93 21.26 3.52
CA VAL A 42 12.97 21.11 2.05
C VAL A 42 11.56 20.87 1.51
N LYS A 43 11.09 21.78 0.65
CA LYS A 43 9.73 21.76 0.07
C LYS A 43 9.42 20.45 -0.67
N SER A 44 10.38 19.91 -1.44
CA SER A 44 10.25 18.61 -2.11
C SER A 44 10.03 17.47 -1.12
N ASN A 45 10.84 17.40 -0.06
CA ASN A 45 10.73 16.35 0.96
C ASN A 45 9.43 16.48 1.77
N ARG A 46 8.98 17.69 2.08
CA ARG A 46 7.70 17.90 2.76
C ARG A 46 6.51 17.42 1.93
N ARG A 47 6.52 17.65 0.61
CA ARG A 47 5.48 17.12 -0.28
C ARG A 47 5.56 15.62 -0.46
N ALA A 48 6.77 15.07 -0.64
CA ALA A 48 6.99 13.63 -0.66
C ALA A 48 6.46 12.97 0.62
N LEU A 49 6.81 13.54 1.78
CA LEU A 49 6.37 13.07 3.09
C LEU A 49 4.85 13.10 3.20
N PHE A 50 4.21 14.20 2.81
CA PHE A 50 2.75 14.29 2.81
C PHE A 50 2.10 13.19 1.97
N ILE A 51 2.57 12.99 0.73
CA ILE A 51 2.02 11.97 -0.17
C ILE A 51 2.22 10.56 0.39
N VAL A 52 3.46 10.22 0.77
CA VAL A 52 3.81 8.89 1.28
C VAL A 52 3.10 8.60 2.59
N LEU A 53 3.12 9.53 3.55
CA LEU A 53 2.51 9.34 4.85
C LEU A 53 0.99 9.16 4.73
N THR A 54 0.32 10.01 3.94
CA THR A 54 -1.12 9.88 3.71
C THR A 54 -1.46 8.57 3.02
N LEU A 55 -0.70 8.15 1.99
CA LEU A 55 -0.90 6.85 1.36
C LEU A 55 -0.65 5.68 2.31
N SER A 56 0.38 5.73 3.15
CA SER A 56 0.64 4.69 4.17
C SER A 56 -0.50 4.59 5.18
N VAL A 57 -1.04 5.71 5.64
CA VAL A 57 -2.20 5.73 6.56
C VAL A 57 -3.43 5.14 5.88
N LEU A 58 -3.75 5.60 4.66
CA LEU A 58 -4.90 5.13 3.90
C LEU A 58 -4.79 3.64 3.53
N GLN A 59 -3.59 3.17 3.22
CA GLN A 59 -3.30 1.77 2.97
C GLN A 59 -3.66 0.91 4.19
N GLN A 60 -3.33 1.36 5.40
CA GLN A 60 -3.62 0.64 6.64
C GLN A 60 -5.11 0.74 7.01
N MET A 61 -5.72 1.91 6.79
CA MET A 61 -7.15 2.13 6.99
C MET A 61 -8.05 1.43 5.94
N SER A 62 -7.49 0.88 4.87
CA SER A 62 -8.23 0.06 3.91
C SER A 62 -8.72 -1.27 4.50
N GLY A 63 -8.19 -1.65 5.67
CA GLY A 63 -8.56 -2.89 6.35
C GLY A 63 -7.72 -4.10 5.93
N VAL A 64 -6.68 -3.96 5.10
CA VAL A 64 -5.90 -5.12 4.63
C VAL A 64 -5.38 -6.02 5.77
N ILE A 65 -4.89 -5.43 6.87
CA ILE A 65 -4.36 -6.21 8.00
C ILE A 65 -5.46 -7.02 8.69
N PRO A 66 -6.55 -6.40 9.20
CA PRO A 66 -7.62 -7.20 9.81
C PRO A 66 -8.29 -8.15 8.83
N LEU A 67 -8.48 -7.76 7.56
CA LEU A 67 -9.06 -8.66 6.54
C LEU A 67 -8.20 -9.90 6.31
N THR A 68 -6.87 -9.75 6.34
CA THR A 68 -5.95 -10.89 6.22
C THR A 68 -5.91 -11.72 7.50
N ALA A 69 -5.89 -11.07 8.66
CA ALA A 69 -5.80 -11.74 9.96
C ALA A 69 -7.08 -12.51 10.33
N PHE A 70 -8.25 -11.99 9.96
CA PHE A 70 -9.56 -12.52 10.32
C PHE A 70 -10.32 -13.10 9.12
N VAL A 71 -9.60 -13.46 8.05
CA VAL A 71 -10.20 -13.96 6.80
C VAL A 71 -11.10 -15.18 7.02
N THR A 72 -10.70 -16.11 7.90
CA THR A 72 -11.49 -17.29 8.28
C THR A 72 -12.81 -16.90 8.95
N ILE A 73 -12.77 -15.92 9.84
CA ILE A 73 -13.94 -15.41 10.57
C ILE A 73 -14.90 -14.74 9.58
N ILE A 74 -14.38 -13.92 8.66
CA ILE A 74 -15.17 -13.25 7.62
C ILE A 74 -15.87 -14.29 6.75
N PHE A 75 -15.17 -15.34 6.31
CA PHE A 75 -15.80 -16.40 5.53
C PHE A 75 -16.85 -17.18 6.32
N ALA A 76 -16.60 -17.51 7.58
CA ALA A 76 -17.58 -18.16 8.44
C ALA A 76 -18.86 -17.32 8.60
N MET A 77 -18.75 -15.99 8.65
CA MET A 77 -19.89 -15.08 8.73
C MET A 77 -20.72 -15.02 7.44
N THR A 78 -20.14 -15.36 6.29
CA THR A 78 -20.83 -15.30 5.00
C THR A 78 -21.69 -16.54 4.71
N GLY A 79 -21.68 -17.56 5.58
CA GLY A 79 -22.47 -18.78 5.40
C GLY A 79 -21.98 -19.68 4.26
N SER A 80 -20.75 -19.47 3.77
CA SER A 80 -20.23 -20.19 2.61
C SER A 80 -20.13 -21.70 2.86
N ASN A 81 -20.56 -22.51 1.90
CA ASN A 81 -20.40 -23.98 1.90
C ASN A 81 -18.92 -24.45 1.82
N LEU A 82 -17.98 -23.52 1.60
CA LEU A 82 -16.54 -23.79 1.60
C LEU A 82 -16.00 -23.74 3.03
N GLU A 83 -15.25 -24.78 3.42
CA GLU A 83 -14.57 -24.81 4.71
C GLU A 83 -13.58 -23.63 4.85
N ALA A 84 -13.66 -22.90 5.97
CA ALA A 84 -12.94 -21.63 6.15
C ALA A 84 -11.42 -21.76 5.96
N HIS A 85 -10.84 -22.92 6.30
CA HIS A 85 -9.43 -23.21 6.10
C HIS A 85 -9.05 -23.30 4.61
N VAL A 86 -9.90 -23.93 3.78
CA VAL A 86 -9.69 -24.03 2.33
C VAL A 86 -9.78 -22.65 1.68
N SER A 87 -10.77 -21.84 2.05
CA SER A 87 -10.90 -20.46 1.56
C SER A 87 -9.68 -19.60 1.90
N THR A 88 -9.09 -19.79 3.07
CA THR A 88 -7.87 -19.08 3.50
C THR A 88 -6.65 -19.47 2.66
N ILE A 89 -6.51 -20.75 2.33
CA ILE A 89 -5.43 -21.22 1.44
C ILE A 89 -5.58 -20.60 0.04
N ILE A 90 -6.80 -20.55 -0.50
CA ILE A 90 -7.10 -19.93 -1.79
C ILE A 90 -6.75 -18.44 -1.78
N VAL A 91 -7.10 -17.71 -0.70
CA VAL A 91 -6.68 -16.32 -0.51
C VAL A 91 -5.16 -16.22 -0.55
N GLY A 92 -4.44 -17.02 0.22
CA GLY A 92 -2.97 -17.00 0.26
C GLY A 92 -2.33 -17.22 -1.11
N LEU A 93 -2.80 -18.22 -1.88
CA LEU A 93 -2.32 -18.46 -3.24
C LEU A 93 -2.61 -17.28 -4.18
N THR A 94 -3.79 -16.68 -4.05
CA THR A 94 -4.19 -15.50 -4.83
C THR A 94 -3.30 -14.31 -4.52
N GLN A 95 -2.94 -14.10 -3.25
CA GLN A 95 -2.00 -13.04 -2.84
C GLN A 95 -0.61 -13.26 -3.44
N ILE A 96 -0.08 -14.48 -3.39
CA ILE A 96 1.23 -14.82 -3.98
C ILE A 96 1.24 -14.55 -5.48
N PHE A 97 0.20 -14.99 -6.18
CA PHE A 97 0.08 -14.80 -7.63
C PHE A 97 -0.02 -13.31 -7.99
N ALA A 98 -0.89 -12.56 -7.31
CA ALA A 98 -1.06 -11.13 -7.53
C ALA A 98 0.23 -10.34 -7.25
N ALA A 99 0.91 -10.65 -6.15
CA ALA A 99 2.18 -10.01 -5.79
C ALA A 99 3.31 -10.35 -6.78
N SER A 100 3.31 -11.54 -7.37
CA SER A 100 4.31 -11.96 -8.36
C SER A 100 4.16 -11.21 -9.70
N ILE A 101 2.93 -10.89 -10.09
CA ILE A 101 2.64 -10.18 -11.34
C ILE A 101 2.80 -8.66 -11.17
N ALA A 102 2.64 -8.14 -9.96
CA ALA A 102 2.64 -6.71 -9.70
C ALA A 102 3.89 -5.96 -10.20
N PRO A 103 5.14 -6.44 -10.02
CA PRO A 103 6.32 -5.75 -10.55
C PRO A 103 6.27 -5.58 -12.08
N LEU A 104 5.78 -6.60 -12.80
CA LEU A 104 5.64 -6.56 -14.26
C LEU A 104 4.60 -5.52 -14.70
N LEU A 105 3.50 -5.39 -13.93
CA LEU A 105 2.45 -4.39 -14.20
C LEU A 105 2.93 -2.97 -13.89
N VAL A 106 3.66 -2.77 -12.79
CA VAL A 106 4.18 -1.45 -12.37
C VAL A 106 5.08 -0.83 -13.45
N ASP A 107 5.92 -1.64 -14.09
CA ASP A 107 6.82 -1.16 -15.14
C ASP A 107 6.10 -0.90 -16.47
N ARG A 108 5.07 -1.69 -16.81
CA ARG A 108 4.31 -1.50 -18.06
C ARG A 108 3.26 -0.41 -17.98
N ILE A 109 2.46 -0.33 -16.92
CA ILE A 109 1.31 0.56 -16.82
C ILE A 109 1.71 1.94 -16.27
N GLY A 110 2.63 1.98 -15.31
CA GLY A 110 2.97 3.20 -14.58
C GLY A 110 2.33 3.24 -13.20
N ARG A 111 2.98 4.00 -12.30
CA ARG A 111 2.70 3.92 -10.87
C ARG A 111 1.38 4.62 -10.53
N LYS A 112 1.12 5.79 -11.11
CA LYS A 112 -0.12 6.54 -10.80
C LYS A 112 -1.35 5.80 -11.30
N ILE A 113 -1.33 5.33 -12.56
CA ILE A 113 -2.47 4.65 -13.17
C ILE A 113 -2.77 3.35 -12.42
N LEU A 114 -1.75 2.56 -12.10
CA LEU A 114 -1.94 1.30 -11.37
C LEU A 114 -2.48 1.54 -9.95
N LEU A 115 -2.05 2.61 -9.28
CA LEU A 115 -2.58 3.02 -7.97
C LEU A 115 -4.06 3.41 -8.06
N LEU A 116 -4.45 4.15 -9.10
CA LEU A 116 -5.84 4.55 -9.32
C LEU A 116 -6.75 3.35 -9.60
N VAL A 117 -6.34 2.47 -10.52
CA VAL A 117 -7.12 1.28 -10.86
C VAL A 117 -7.28 0.36 -9.65
N SER A 118 -6.18 0.12 -8.92
CA SER A 118 -6.23 -0.75 -7.73
C SER A 118 -7.07 -0.16 -6.61
N THR A 119 -6.91 1.12 -6.26
CA THR A 119 -7.72 1.77 -5.20
C THR A 119 -9.20 1.86 -5.56
N ALA A 120 -9.54 2.12 -6.82
CA ALA A 120 -10.93 2.09 -7.30
C ALA A 120 -11.53 0.68 -7.19
N ALA A 121 -10.80 -0.34 -7.65
CA ALA A 121 -11.25 -1.72 -7.60
C ALA A 121 -11.38 -2.23 -6.15
N CYS A 122 -10.45 -1.87 -5.25
CA CYS A 122 -10.56 -2.14 -3.83
C CYS A 122 -11.79 -1.49 -3.20
N SER A 123 -12.08 -0.23 -3.55
CA SER A 123 -13.28 0.47 -3.07
C SER A 123 -14.57 -0.24 -3.53
N LEU A 124 -14.69 -0.56 -4.82
CA LEU A 124 -15.83 -1.27 -5.37
C LEU A 124 -16.01 -2.67 -4.75
N SER A 125 -14.91 -3.37 -4.49
CA SER A 125 -14.91 -4.68 -3.85
C SER A 125 -15.41 -4.60 -2.40
N MET A 126 -14.93 -3.63 -1.62
CA MET A 126 -15.40 -3.41 -0.25
C MET A 126 -16.86 -2.94 -0.21
N ALA A 127 -17.28 -2.11 -1.17
CA ALA A 127 -18.67 -1.66 -1.29
C ALA A 127 -19.61 -2.83 -1.56
N SER A 128 -19.20 -3.72 -2.45
CA SER A 128 -19.95 -4.94 -2.80
C SER A 128 -20.07 -5.88 -1.59
N LEU A 129 -18.99 -6.06 -0.83
CA LEU A 129 -18.98 -6.86 0.38
C LEU A 129 -19.83 -6.24 1.51
N GLY A 130 -19.76 -4.92 1.70
CA GLY A 130 -20.61 -4.20 2.66
C GLY A 130 -22.10 -4.28 2.29
N THR A 131 -22.42 -4.19 1.00
CA THR A 131 -23.79 -4.36 0.48
C THR A 131 -24.30 -5.77 0.72
N TYR A 132 -23.48 -6.80 0.48
CA TYR A 132 -23.82 -8.19 0.79
C TYR A 132 -24.19 -8.36 2.27
N PHE A 133 -23.32 -7.92 3.19
CA PHE A 133 -23.60 -8.03 4.63
C PHE A 133 -24.80 -7.20 5.07
N TYR A 134 -25.07 -6.07 4.41
CA TYR A 134 -26.28 -5.30 4.67
C TYR A 134 -27.53 -6.09 4.28
N LEU A 135 -27.55 -6.71 3.09
CA LEU A 135 -28.68 -7.53 2.64
C LEU A 135 -28.88 -8.76 3.54
N TYR A 136 -27.79 -9.43 3.91
CA TYR A 136 -27.80 -10.60 4.79
C TYR A 136 -28.35 -10.27 6.19
N ASN A 137 -27.87 -9.20 6.82
CA ASN A 137 -28.30 -8.81 8.17
C ASN A 137 -29.76 -8.33 8.24
N ASN A 138 -30.31 -7.80 7.14
CA ASN A 138 -31.71 -7.37 7.07
C ASN A 138 -32.67 -8.51 6.66
N GLY A 139 -32.17 -9.74 6.47
CA GLY A 139 -33.00 -10.91 6.21
C GLY A 139 -33.62 -10.95 4.80
N TYR A 140 -33.01 -10.29 3.82
CA TYR A 140 -33.47 -10.38 2.43
C TYR A 140 -33.09 -11.75 1.85
N ALA A 141 -34.07 -12.49 1.32
CA ALA A 141 -33.87 -13.83 0.76
C ALA A 141 -32.80 -13.91 -0.35
N ILE A 142 -32.59 -12.81 -1.09
CA ILE A 142 -31.56 -12.69 -2.14
C ILE A 142 -30.14 -12.87 -1.58
N ALA A 143 -29.93 -12.63 -0.28
CA ALA A 143 -28.62 -12.79 0.35
C ALA A 143 -28.13 -14.25 0.36
N GLU A 144 -29.03 -15.22 0.45
CA GLU A 144 -28.67 -16.65 0.41
C GLU A 144 -28.15 -17.07 -0.97
N ASP A 145 -28.73 -16.52 -2.04
CA ASP A 145 -28.29 -16.75 -3.42
C ASP A 145 -26.99 -15.99 -3.76
N LEU A 146 -26.62 -14.98 -2.96
CA LEU A 146 -25.46 -14.11 -3.18
C LEU A 146 -24.23 -14.46 -2.34
N GLN A 147 -24.19 -15.61 -1.66
CA GLN A 147 -23.02 -16.02 -0.86
C GLN A 147 -21.70 -15.97 -1.67
N TRP A 148 -21.75 -16.36 -2.95
CA TRP A 148 -20.60 -16.30 -3.86
C TRP A 148 -20.07 -14.87 -4.08
N LEU A 149 -20.94 -13.85 -3.99
CA LEU A 149 -20.56 -12.45 -4.16
C LEU A 149 -19.60 -11.99 -3.07
N SER A 150 -19.81 -12.45 -1.82
CA SER A 150 -18.94 -12.11 -0.70
C SER A 150 -17.51 -12.63 -0.92
N LEU A 151 -17.39 -13.86 -1.41
CA LEU A 151 -16.12 -14.50 -1.71
C LEU A 151 -15.41 -13.83 -2.88
N VAL A 152 -16.14 -13.59 -3.98
CA VAL A 152 -15.58 -12.91 -5.15
C VAL A 152 -15.13 -11.50 -4.78
N SER A 153 -15.93 -10.75 -4.01
CA SER A 153 -15.59 -9.39 -3.58
C SER A 153 -14.31 -9.36 -2.74
N LEU A 154 -14.17 -10.27 -1.77
CA LEU A 154 -12.97 -10.34 -0.94
C LEU A 154 -11.73 -10.77 -1.75
N MET A 155 -11.88 -11.71 -2.68
CA MET A 155 -10.80 -12.13 -3.58
C MET A 155 -10.35 -10.99 -4.50
N LEU A 156 -11.30 -10.28 -5.12
CA LEU A 156 -10.99 -9.13 -5.96
C LEU A 156 -10.25 -8.05 -5.16
N PHE A 157 -10.68 -7.77 -3.93
CA PHE A 157 -9.95 -6.85 -3.07
C PHE A 157 -8.49 -7.26 -2.91
N PHE A 158 -8.19 -8.52 -2.58
CA PHE A 158 -6.81 -8.98 -2.43
C PHE A 158 -6.03 -8.90 -3.74
N VAL A 159 -6.59 -9.35 -4.87
CA VAL A 159 -5.92 -9.28 -6.17
C VAL A 159 -5.52 -7.84 -6.49
N PHE A 160 -6.47 -6.91 -6.43
CA PHE A 160 -6.20 -5.52 -6.78
C PHE A 160 -5.30 -4.84 -5.76
N TYR A 161 -5.47 -5.12 -4.47
CA TYR A 161 -4.60 -4.60 -3.43
C TYR A 161 -3.15 -5.03 -3.64
N PHE A 162 -2.88 -6.33 -3.77
CA PHE A 162 -1.52 -6.84 -3.94
C PHE A 162 -0.92 -6.54 -5.31
N SER A 163 -1.75 -6.32 -6.34
CA SER A 163 -1.26 -5.91 -7.67
C SER A 163 -0.80 -4.45 -7.76
N GLY A 164 -1.26 -3.58 -6.86
CA GLY A 164 -1.02 -2.13 -6.97
C GLY A 164 -0.96 -1.41 -5.63
N PHE A 165 -2.10 -1.25 -4.95
CA PHE A 165 -2.22 -0.39 -3.77
C PHE A 165 -1.29 -0.81 -2.62
N GLY A 166 -0.97 -2.10 -2.49
CA GLY A 166 -0.02 -2.64 -1.52
C GLY A 166 1.43 -2.26 -1.79
N ILE A 167 1.83 -2.16 -3.07
CA ILE A 167 3.24 -2.03 -3.46
C ILE A 167 3.61 -0.57 -3.73
N ILE A 168 2.76 0.18 -4.43
CA ILE A 168 3.09 1.51 -4.95
C ILE A 168 3.44 2.52 -3.84
N PRO A 169 2.70 2.62 -2.72
CA PRO A 169 3.08 3.49 -1.61
C PRO A 169 4.48 3.17 -1.06
N ASN A 170 4.83 1.88 -0.99
CA ASN A 170 6.16 1.44 -0.55
C ASN A 170 7.24 1.77 -1.58
N THR A 171 6.92 1.72 -2.88
CA THR A 171 7.84 2.16 -3.95
C THR A 171 8.09 3.66 -3.90
N PHE A 172 7.07 4.48 -3.61
CA PHE A 172 7.23 5.93 -3.51
C PHE A 172 8.17 6.39 -2.39
N ILE A 173 8.31 5.60 -1.32
CA ILE A 173 9.35 5.83 -0.31
C ILE A 173 10.75 5.82 -0.96
N GLY A 174 10.99 4.93 -1.93
CA GLY A 174 12.26 4.87 -2.66
C GLY A 174 12.41 5.95 -3.74
N GLU A 175 11.32 6.35 -4.38
CA GLU A 175 11.35 7.22 -5.57
C GLU A 175 11.21 8.73 -5.24
N MET A 176 10.52 9.12 -4.15
CA MET A 176 10.17 10.53 -3.90
C MET A 176 11.09 11.25 -2.90
N PHE A 177 11.78 10.53 -2.02
CA PHE A 177 12.68 11.13 -1.03
C PHE A 177 14.11 11.32 -1.56
N THR A 178 14.77 12.39 -1.10
CA THR A 178 16.20 12.62 -1.31
C THR A 178 17.04 11.53 -0.64
N ASP A 179 18.16 11.17 -1.28
CA ASP A 179 19.07 10.12 -0.79
C ASP A 179 19.55 10.37 0.65
N THR A 180 19.70 11.65 1.02
CA THR A 180 20.13 12.11 2.35
C THR A 180 19.13 11.85 3.47
N CYS A 181 17.82 11.88 3.18
CA CYS A 181 16.75 11.82 4.19
C CYS A 181 15.86 10.57 4.05
N ARG A 182 16.02 9.81 2.96
CA ARG A 182 15.21 8.63 2.63
C ARG A 182 15.11 7.64 3.77
N GLY A 183 16.24 7.29 4.41
CA GLY A 183 16.25 6.31 5.49
C GLY A 183 15.48 6.74 6.74
N PHE A 184 15.51 8.04 7.07
CA PHE A 184 14.72 8.56 8.18
C PHE A 184 13.23 8.64 7.83
N CYS A 185 12.91 9.20 6.66
CA CYS A 185 11.53 9.33 6.18
C CYS A 185 10.84 7.97 6.03
N SER A 186 11.54 6.98 5.48
CA SER A 186 11.02 5.62 5.31
C SER A 186 10.64 5.00 6.65
N THR A 187 11.54 5.12 7.64
CA THR A 187 11.33 4.57 8.98
C THR A 187 10.18 5.28 9.68
N PHE A 188 10.09 6.60 9.56
CA PHE A 188 9.02 7.40 10.12
C PHE A 188 7.65 7.03 9.52
N SER A 189 7.53 7.04 8.19
CA SER A 189 6.30 6.67 7.49
C SER A 189 5.87 5.23 7.79
N ALA A 190 6.83 4.30 7.82
CA ALA A 190 6.55 2.90 8.19
C ALA A 190 6.04 2.79 9.63
N THR A 191 6.67 3.48 10.58
CA THR A 191 6.27 3.47 12.00
C THR A 191 4.84 3.97 12.16
N VAL A 192 4.51 5.11 11.54
CA VAL A 192 3.14 5.66 11.58
C VAL A 192 2.15 4.67 10.95
N GLY A 193 2.49 4.10 9.79
CA GLY A 193 1.68 3.07 9.14
C GLY A 193 1.39 1.89 10.06
N TRP A 194 2.42 1.32 10.70
CA TRP A 194 2.23 0.19 11.62
C TRP A 194 1.42 0.53 12.87
N ILE A 195 1.58 1.74 13.42
CA ILE A 195 0.74 2.22 14.54
C ILE A 195 -0.73 2.28 14.13
N ILE A 196 -1.02 2.84 12.96
CA ILE A 196 -2.40 2.89 12.43
C ILE A 196 -2.91 1.48 12.14
N GLY A 197 -2.11 0.62 11.51
CA GLY A 197 -2.46 -0.77 11.22
C GLY A 197 -2.78 -1.58 12.48
N PHE A 198 -1.99 -1.38 13.54
CA PHE A 198 -2.27 -1.94 14.86
C PHE A 198 -3.61 -1.43 15.41
N GLY A 199 -3.81 -0.11 15.41
CA GLY A 199 -5.06 0.51 15.87
C GLY A 199 -6.29 -0.02 15.14
N VAL A 200 -6.24 -0.10 13.80
CA VAL A 200 -7.32 -0.62 12.95
C VAL A 200 -7.58 -2.11 13.23
N THR A 201 -6.52 -2.91 13.40
CA THR A 201 -6.66 -4.35 13.68
C THR A 201 -7.26 -4.61 15.06
N THR A 202 -6.81 -3.88 16.08
CA THR A 202 -7.36 -3.99 17.44
C THR A 202 -8.81 -3.54 17.50
N SER A 203 -9.16 -2.45 16.80
CA SER A 203 -10.53 -1.93 16.79
C SER A 203 -11.49 -2.73 15.91
N PHE A 204 -11.00 -3.51 14.94
CA PHE A 204 -11.82 -4.31 14.03
C PHE A 204 -12.84 -5.20 14.75
N GLY A 205 -12.40 -5.97 15.76
CA GLY A 205 -13.30 -6.84 16.52
C GLY A 205 -14.39 -6.07 17.29
N TYR A 206 -14.03 -4.92 17.87
CA TYR A 206 -15.00 -4.08 18.60
C TYR A 206 -16.02 -3.43 17.65
N ILE A 207 -15.60 -2.94 16.49
CA ILE A 207 -16.49 -2.33 15.49
C ILE A 207 -17.42 -3.40 14.91
N LEU A 208 -16.89 -4.60 14.64
CA LEU A 208 -17.65 -5.72 14.10
C LEU A 208 -18.79 -6.15 15.04
N LEU A 209 -18.52 -6.21 16.35
CA LEU A 209 -19.51 -6.55 17.36
C LEU A 209 -20.51 -5.42 17.65
N ALA A 210 -20.03 -4.16 17.69
CA ALA A 210 -20.87 -3.03 18.06
C ALA A 210 -21.76 -2.53 16.91
N TRP A 211 -21.20 -2.44 15.69
CA TRP A 211 -21.84 -1.79 14.53
C TRP A 211 -22.16 -2.76 13.39
N GLY A 212 -21.71 -4.02 13.51
CA GLY A 212 -21.95 -5.07 12.54
C GLY A 212 -20.97 -5.07 11.35
N PRO A 213 -20.99 -6.15 10.56
CA PRO A 213 -20.10 -6.32 9.41
C PRO A 213 -20.35 -5.29 8.31
N SER A 214 -21.61 -5.01 7.95
CA SER A 214 -21.97 -4.06 6.89
C SER A 214 -21.32 -2.69 7.09
N THR A 215 -21.48 -2.10 8.26
CA THR A 215 -20.91 -0.80 8.62
C THR A 215 -19.38 -0.83 8.57
N THR A 216 -18.76 -1.92 9.04
CA THR A 216 -17.30 -2.09 9.04
C THR A 216 -16.74 -2.05 7.61
N PHE A 217 -17.34 -2.79 6.67
CA PHE A 217 -16.91 -2.79 5.27
C PHE A 217 -17.21 -1.47 4.55
N TYR A 218 -18.27 -0.74 4.92
CA TYR A 218 -18.50 0.60 4.40
C TYR A 218 -17.46 1.62 4.88
N ILE A 219 -16.95 1.49 6.11
CA ILE A 219 -15.81 2.31 6.56
C ILE A 219 -14.58 2.06 5.67
N PHE A 220 -14.26 0.79 5.37
CA PHE A 220 -13.17 0.45 4.46
C PHE A 220 -13.41 0.92 3.02
N THR A 221 -14.66 0.92 2.57
CA THR A 221 -15.06 1.50 1.28
C THR A 221 -14.77 3.00 1.22
N ALA A 222 -15.14 3.73 2.28
CA ALA A 222 -14.90 5.16 2.37
C ALA A 222 -13.39 5.48 2.36
N THR A 223 -12.59 4.73 3.12
CA THR A 223 -11.13 4.93 3.17
C THR A 223 -10.46 4.61 1.83
N CYS A 224 -10.87 3.54 1.15
CA CYS A 224 -10.40 3.21 -0.21
C CYS A 224 -10.80 4.28 -1.24
N THR A 225 -12.01 4.83 -1.14
CA THR A 225 -12.47 5.94 -1.99
C THR A 225 -11.66 7.21 -1.75
N ILE A 226 -11.39 7.55 -0.49
CA ILE A 226 -10.50 8.68 -0.15
C ILE A 226 -9.10 8.43 -0.73
N ALA A 227 -8.59 7.20 -0.67
CA ALA A 227 -7.31 6.84 -1.27
C ALA A 227 -7.29 7.01 -2.78
N PHE A 228 -8.37 6.65 -3.47
CA PHE A 228 -8.52 6.89 -4.91
C PHE A 228 -8.51 8.38 -5.24
N LEU A 229 -9.35 9.19 -4.55
CA LEU A 229 -9.42 10.64 -4.78
C LEU A 229 -8.11 11.35 -4.47
N PHE A 230 -7.44 10.96 -3.39
CA PHE A 230 -6.13 11.47 -3.02
C PHE A 230 -5.08 11.10 -4.08
N SER A 231 -5.09 9.86 -4.55
CA SER A 231 -4.17 9.40 -5.60
C SER A 231 -4.40 10.10 -6.94
N ALA A 232 -5.65 10.47 -7.25
CA ALA A 232 -5.97 11.17 -8.49
C ALA A 232 -5.39 12.59 -8.50
N THR A 233 -5.48 13.27 -7.35
CA THR A 233 -5.19 14.69 -7.19
C THR A 233 -3.73 14.97 -6.81
N PHE A 234 -3.17 14.27 -5.82
CA PHE A 234 -1.87 14.61 -5.24
C PHE A 234 -0.71 13.74 -5.74
N VAL A 235 -0.98 12.52 -6.21
CA VAL A 235 0.10 11.60 -6.63
C VAL A 235 0.59 11.95 -8.04
N PRO A 236 1.89 12.20 -8.23
CA PRO A 236 2.48 12.38 -9.55
C PRO A 236 2.76 11.03 -10.23
N GLU A 237 2.83 11.03 -11.56
CA GLU A 237 3.40 9.90 -12.29
C GLU A 237 4.93 9.93 -12.18
N THR A 238 5.51 8.81 -11.72
CA THR A 238 6.96 8.62 -11.52
C THR A 238 7.60 7.75 -12.61
N LYS A 239 6.80 7.04 -13.41
CA LYS A 239 7.30 6.16 -14.48
C LYS A 239 8.18 6.93 -15.47
N GLY A 240 9.38 6.41 -15.71
CA GLY A 240 10.33 6.94 -16.70
C GLY A 240 10.98 8.28 -16.33
N LYS A 241 10.82 8.75 -15.09
CA LYS A 241 11.44 9.99 -14.61
C LYS A 241 12.66 9.70 -13.74
N SER A 242 13.67 10.57 -13.82
CA SER A 242 14.81 10.52 -12.91
C SER A 242 14.43 11.02 -11.52
N LEU A 243 15.17 10.61 -10.48
CA LEU A 243 14.96 11.09 -9.11
C LEU A 243 15.03 12.63 -9.02
N LEU A 244 15.93 13.25 -9.78
CA LEU A 244 16.06 14.71 -9.85
C LEU A 244 14.81 15.37 -10.44
N GLN A 245 14.26 14.83 -11.53
CA GLN A 245 13.04 15.35 -12.14
C GLN A 245 11.82 15.23 -11.20
N ILE A 246 11.73 14.13 -10.43
CA ILE A 246 10.68 13.96 -9.42
C ILE A 246 10.84 15.00 -8.31
N GLN A 247 12.07 15.25 -7.83
CA GLN A 247 12.34 16.25 -6.80
C GLN A 247 12.07 17.67 -7.26
N GLU A 248 12.43 18.03 -8.49
CA GLU A 248 12.11 19.34 -9.08
C GLU A 248 10.59 19.54 -9.18
N PHE A 249 9.87 18.51 -9.64
CA PHE A 249 8.41 18.55 -9.69
C PHE A 249 7.79 18.75 -8.30
N LEU A 250 8.29 18.02 -7.29
CA LEU A 250 7.83 18.15 -5.91
C LEU A 250 8.25 19.49 -5.27
N GLY A 251 9.33 20.11 -5.73
CA GLY A 251 9.83 21.40 -5.26
C GLY A 251 9.06 22.63 -5.77
N LYS A 252 8.43 22.55 -6.96
CA LYS A 252 7.66 23.65 -7.59
C LYS A 252 6.38 24.00 -6.85
#